data_AF-A0A2H3KQ33-F1
#
_entry.id   AF-A0A2H3KQ33-F1
#
_cell.length_a   1.000
_cell.length_b   1.000
_cell.length_c   1.000
_cell.angle_alpha   90.00
_cell.angle_beta   90.00
_cell.angle_gamma   90.00
#
_symmetry.space_group_name_H-M   'P 1'
#
loop_
_entity.id
_entity.type
_entity.pdbx_description
1 polymer ?
#
loop_
_entity_poly.entity_id
_entity_poly.type
_entity_poly.pdbx_seq_one_letter_code
_entity_poly.pdbx_strand_id
1 'polypeptide(L)'
;MRAWLGWLTKQNKTVYNLATHVLKISWYGCTETMTLASLPVRYENHLAIGHPDRRRVLVLPDANGWRLPAFVEAEGHFWQEIGHINHWMAEHLGIAATTLRCLAINYTPDDEVLSKVYAAVLEERVPMLPHAASWVSAEEVLTLPLAVEEHRTALVDWFAWYSASATPAPALRTPWYMPGWYEAAVAWANHTLHTHQMRLTGQPIQLRSWQRSAIVRLPTNQGAAYLKVVPPVAHYEPALTTVLASLMPRRVAQPIALDQQHGRLLMHEVEGISLMRYRDDDDLALWQQALAEFASLQIATTSHLGELRATGLPTRSLAELEHHVLALLHDLPATLPNRPAGLSRHERERLRRLAGQLSRRWEALQSDGIPLALEHGDFWAGQVLINQDAFVFLDWADSSLSHPFFSLLLFLVESEDFLPHIPNVRERLRDAYLEPWSSVVPGVNLVRAFEQTQLLAALQQAVYYHTVVLPSLEVKWELELMPPFYLKMALRLSENEG
;
A
#
# COMPACT_ATOMS: atom_id res chain seq x y z
N MET A 1 16.30 12.03 -3.27
CA MET A 1 16.42 11.21 -2.03
C MET A 1 17.82 10.90 -1.50
N ARG A 2 18.95 10.93 -2.25
CA ARG A 2 20.31 10.78 -1.62
C ARG A 2 20.66 11.93 -0.65
N ALA A 3 20.21 13.15 -0.93
CA ALA A 3 20.26 14.28 0.02
C ALA A 3 19.15 14.20 1.10
N TRP A 4 17.96 13.70 0.73
CA TRP A 4 16.81 13.44 1.61
C TRP A 4 17.08 12.35 2.67
N LEU A 5 17.93 11.36 2.33
CA LEU A 5 18.45 10.29 3.20
C LEU A 5 19.74 10.71 3.91
N GLY A 6 20.64 11.40 3.20
CA GLY A 6 21.93 11.83 3.72
C GLY A 6 21.84 12.82 4.89
N TRP A 7 20.79 13.65 4.92
CA TRP A 7 20.51 14.53 6.06
C TRP A 7 19.86 13.80 7.24
N LEU A 8 18.98 12.82 6.99
CA LEU A 8 18.37 11.95 8.02
C LEU A 8 19.41 11.04 8.70
N THR A 9 20.47 10.63 7.99
CA THR A 9 21.57 9.83 8.55
C THR A 9 22.52 10.59 9.49
N LYS A 10 22.47 11.94 9.54
CA LYS A 10 23.40 12.75 10.34
C LYS A 10 22.99 12.92 11.81
N GLN A 11 21.81 12.46 12.23
CA GLN A 11 21.42 12.43 13.64
C GLN A 11 20.97 11.02 14.07
N ASN A 12 21.84 10.37 14.85
CA ASN A 12 21.66 9.07 15.54
C ASN A 12 21.41 7.82 14.67
N LYS A 13 22.49 7.03 14.53
CA LYS A 13 22.63 5.85 13.65
C LYS A 13 21.86 4.58 14.02
N THR A 14 21.02 4.56 15.06
CA THR A 14 20.53 3.27 15.58
C THR A 14 19.00 3.09 15.51
N VAL A 15 18.23 4.13 15.17
CA VAL A 15 16.75 4.06 15.25
C VAL A 15 16.02 4.50 13.97
N TYR A 16 16.76 5.00 12.97
CA TYR A 16 16.20 5.56 11.72
C TYR A 16 16.04 4.54 10.58
N ASN A 17 16.73 3.39 10.62
CA ASN A 17 16.71 2.42 9.53
C ASN A 17 15.37 1.68 9.40
N LEU A 18 14.67 1.35 10.50
CA LEU A 18 13.36 0.69 10.43
C LEU A 18 12.29 1.62 9.83
N ALA A 19 12.29 2.90 10.21
CA ALA A 19 11.30 3.87 9.74
C ALA A 19 11.53 4.25 8.26
N THR A 20 12.77 4.43 7.83
CA THR A 20 13.09 4.72 6.42
C THR A 20 13.09 3.49 5.53
N HIS A 21 13.33 2.28 6.06
CA HIS A 21 13.04 1.04 5.33
C HIS A 21 11.53 0.85 5.24
N VAL A 22 10.78 0.78 6.34
CA VAL A 22 9.31 0.61 6.33
C VAL A 22 8.60 1.70 5.52
N LEU A 23 9.02 2.97 5.58
CA LEU A 23 8.48 4.07 4.75
C LEU A 23 9.07 4.15 3.34
N LYS A 24 10.11 3.40 2.98
CA LYS A 24 10.46 3.13 1.56
C LYS A 24 9.79 1.85 1.05
N ILE A 25 9.35 1.00 1.96
CA ILE A 25 8.87 -0.37 1.72
C ILE A 25 7.32 -0.39 1.72
N SER A 26 6.62 0.57 2.32
CA SER A 26 5.16 0.56 2.39
C SER A 26 4.43 0.99 1.10
N TRP A 27 5.15 1.48 0.08
CA TRP A 27 4.55 2.31 -0.98
C TRP A 27 4.12 1.55 -2.22
N TYR A 28 4.57 0.31 -2.37
CA TYR A 28 4.62 -0.27 -3.70
C TYR A 28 3.49 -1.27 -3.93
N GLY A 29 2.35 -0.71 -4.32
CA GLY A 29 1.12 -1.39 -4.76
C GLY A 29 1.24 -2.33 -5.97
N CYS A 30 2.43 -2.61 -6.50
CA CYS A 30 2.63 -3.51 -7.64
C CYS A 30 3.20 -4.90 -7.25
N THR A 31 2.67 -5.99 -7.80
CA THR A 31 3.07 -7.39 -7.53
C THR A 31 4.44 -7.78 -8.12
N GLU A 32 5.23 -6.80 -8.50
CA GLU A 32 6.55 -7.01 -9.09
C GLU A 32 7.64 -6.58 -8.13
N THR A 33 8.60 -7.48 -7.93
CA THR A 33 9.68 -7.33 -6.98
C THR A 33 10.56 -6.12 -7.28
N MET A 34 10.83 -5.35 -6.22
CA MET A 34 11.84 -4.31 -6.28
C MET A 34 13.23 -4.91 -6.10
N THR A 35 14.02 -4.91 -7.17
CA THR A 35 15.47 -4.80 -7.03
C THR A 35 15.81 -3.35 -6.66
N LEU A 36 15.61 -2.99 -5.39
CA LEU A 36 16.43 -1.93 -4.79
C LEU A 36 17.87 -2.37 -5.00
N ALA A 37 18.73 -1.51 -5.57
CA ALA A 37 20.16 -1.78 -5.64
C ALA A 37 20.61 -2.31 -4.28
N SER A 38 20.94 -3.60 -4.24
CA SER A 38 20.98 -4.42 -3.05
C SER A 38 21.90 -3.78 -2.02
N LEU A 39 21.32 -3.15 -1.00
CA LEU A 39 22.01 -3.12 0.28
C LEU A 39 22.29 -4.60 0.63
N PRO A 40 23.37 -4.94 1.35
CA PRO A 40 23.69 -6.34 1.71
C PRO A 40 22.71 -6.93 2.73
N VAL A 41 21.44 -6.52 2.66
CA VAL A 41 20.40 -6.88 3.58
C VAL A 41 19.95 -8.31 3.28
N ARG A 42 20.08 -9.18 4.28
CA ARG A 42 19.54 -10.54 4.24
C ARG A 42 18.09 -10.51 4.71
N TYR A 43 17.20 -11.17 3.96
CA TYR A 43 15.79 -11.25 4.32
C TYR A 43 15.49 -12.60 4.93
N GLU A 44 14.97 -12.60 6.16
CA GLU A 44 14.59 -13.81 6.89
C GLU A 44 13.07 -13.85 7.08
N ASN A 45 12.45 -14.94 6.64
CA ASN A 45 11.01 -15.13 6.74
C ASN A 45 10.72 -16.32 7.65
N HIS A 46 10.03 -16.08 8.77
CA HIS A 46 9.63 -17.07 9.76
C HIS A 46 8.12 -17.32 9.72
N LEU A 47 7.70 -18.56 9.92
CA LEU A 47 6.33 -18.99 9.64
C LEU A 47 5.65 -19.56 10.89
N ALA A 48 4.75 -18.77 11.47
CA ALA A 48 3.80 -19.23 12.48
C ALA A 48 2.64 -19.97 11.79
N ILE A 49 2.88 -21.24 11.42
CA ILE A 49 1.89 -22.09 10.76
C ILE A 49 0.94 -22.66 11.82
N GLY A 50 -0.30 -22.16 11.84
CA GLY A 50 -1.35 -22.54 12.78
C GLY A 50 -2.06 -23.83 12.38
N HIS A 51 -2.32 -24.68 13.37
CA HIS A 51 -3.13 -25.89 13.24
C HIS A 51 -4.62 -25.52 13.02
N PRO A 52 -5.42 -26.34 12.29
CA PRO A 52 -6.85 -26.09 12.05
C PRO A 52 -7.71 -25.91 13.31
N ASP A 53 -7.28 -26.48 14.45
CA ASP A 53 -7.94 -26.32 15.76
C ASP A 53 -7.70 -24.95 16.42
N ARG A 54 -6.87 -24.12 15.80
CA ARG A 54 -6.54 -22.74 16.19
C ARG A 54 -5.79 -22.57 17.50
N ARG A 55 -5.27 -23.65 18.08
CA ARG A 55 -4.62 -23.64 19.40
C ARG A 55 -3.16 -24.01 19.39
N ARG A 56 -2.65 -24.46 18.23
CA ARG A 56 -1.28 -24.96 18.09
C ARG A 56 -0.58 -24.32 16.90
N VAL A 57 0.74 -24.22 17.01
CA VAL A 57 1.65 -23.76 15.95
C VAL A 57 2.71 -24.83 15.66
N LEU A 58 3.13 -24.92 14.40
CA LEU A 58 4.20 -25.83 14.00
C LEU A 58 5.56 -25.26 14.41
N VAL A 59 6.37 -26.08 15.05
CA VAL A 59 7.77 -25.80 15.35
C VAL A 59 8.67 -26.92 14.85
N LEU A 60 9.91 -26.56 14.54
CA LEU A 60 10.99 -27.46 14.16
C LEU A 60 12.06 -27.48 15.26
N PRO A 61 12.77 -28.59 15.46
CA PRO A 61 13.88 -28.63 16.39
C PRO A 61 15.01 -27.71 15.90
N ASP A 62 15.72 -27.12 16.86
CA ASP A 62 16.90 -26.29 16.65
C ASP A 62 18.01 -26.69 17.64
N ALA A 63 19.25 -26.27 17.40
CA ALA A 63 20.42 -26.66 18.19
C ALA A 63 20.22 -26.44 19.71
N ASN A 64 19.49 -25.39 20.09
CA ASN A 64 19.24 -25.01 21.49
C ASN A 64 17.75 -24.94 21.87
N GLY A 65 16.87 -25.65 21.15
CA GLY A 65 15.44 -25.66 21.46
C GLY A 65 14.58 -25.86 20.22
N TRP A 66 13.69 -24.90 19.98
CA TRP A 66 12.70 -24.96 18.91
C TRP A 66 12.69 -23.67 18.11
N ARG A 67 12.36 -23.76 16.83
CA ARG A 67 12.22 -22.61 15.94
C ARG A 67 10.96 -22.72 15.09
N LEU A 68 10.50 -21.58 14.59
CA LEU A 68 9.53 -21.57 13.51
C LEU A 68 10.21 -22.07 12.22
N PRO A 69 9.47 -22.76 11.32
CA PRO A 69 9.92 -22.92 9.95
C PRO A 69 10.32 -21.57 9.37
N ALA A 70 11.47 -21.53 8.70
CA ALA A 70 12.03 -20.28 8.22
C ALA A 70 12.92 -20.51 7.01
N PHE A 71 13.03 -19.47 6.19
CA PHE A 71 13.93 -19.42 5.06
C PHE A 71 14.54 -18.05 4.88
N VAL A 72 15.60 -18.03 4.09
CA VAL A 72 16.37 -16.84 3.78
C VAL A 72 16.32 -16.61 2.29
N GLU A 73 16.18 -15.36 1.89
CA GLU A 73 16.20 -14.94 0.49
C GLU A 73 17.09 -13.72 0.29
N ALA A 74 17.61 -13.59 -0.93
CA ALA A 74 18.43 -12.45 -1.35
C ALA A 74 17.57 -11.29 -1.89
N GLU A 75 16.34 -11.58 -2.31
CA GLU A 75 15.41 -10.60 -2.88
C GLU A 75 14.46 -10.10 -1.80
N GLY A 76 14.30 -8.77 -1.70
CA GLY A 76 13.44 -8.16 -0.72
C GLY A 76 12.00 -8.06 -1.22
N HIS A 77 11.08 -8.75 -0.55
CA HIS A 77 9.64 -8.58 -0.77
C HIS A 77 9.02 -7.61 0.25
N PHE A 78 7.91 -6.95 -0.10
CA PHE A 78 7.08 -6.26 0.89
C PHE A 78 6.43 -7.26 1.84
N TRP A 79 6.16 -6.85 3.09
CA TRP A 79 5.56 -7.76 4.07
C TRP A 79 4.15 -8.21 3.66
N GLN A 80 3.49 -7.45 2.79
CA GLN A 80 2.18 -7.79 2.24
C GLN A 80 2.24 -8.74 1.05
N GLU A 81 3.39 -8.89 0.40
CA GLU A 81 3.61 -9.86 -0.67
C GLU A 81 3.89 -11.22 -0.05
N ILE A 82 3.03 -12.19 -0.33
CA ILE A 82 3.04 -13.48 0.39
C ILE A 82 3.03 -14.69 -0.57
N GLY A 83 3.06 -14.44 -1.88
CA GLY A 83 3.15 -15.50 -2.88
C GLY A 83 4.40 -16.38 -2.67
N HIS A 84 5.56 -15.75 -2.44
CA HIS A 84 6.81 -16.44 -2.13
C HIS A 84 6.74 -17.26 -0.83
N ILE A 85 6.05 -16.76 0.20
CA ILE A 85 5.82 -17.47 1.47
C ILE A 85 5.05 -18.77 1.24
N ASN A 86 3.90 -18.67 0.55
CA ASN A 86 3.05 -19.83 0.27
C ASN A 86 3.74 -20.83 -0.66
N HIS A 87 4.47 -20.34 -1.67
CA HIS A 87 5.26 -21.19 -2.57
C HIS A 87 6.32 -21.98 -1.80
N TRP A 88 7.07 -21.31 -0.92
CA TRP A 88 8.09 -21.96 -0.11
C TRP A 88 7.50 -23.04 0.81
N MET A 89 6.37 -22.77 1.49
CA MET A 89 5.69 -23.77 2.33
C MET A 89 5.25 -25.01 1.53
N ALA A 90 4.71 -24.81 0.32
CA ALA A 90 4.28 -25.90 -0.53
C ALA A 90 5.46 -26.75 -1.01
N GLU A 91 6.53 -26.11 -1.48
CA GLU A 91 7.69 -26.78 -2.04
C GLU A 91 8.56 -27.49 -0.98
N HIS A 92 8.84 -26.83 0.15
CA HIS A 92 9.83 -27.30 1.11
C HIS A 92 9.23 -28.08 2.28
N LEU A 93 7.96 -27.82 2.62
CA LEU A 93 7.29 -28.51 3.72
C LEU A 93 6.19 -29.46 3.22
N GLY A 94 5.80 -29.40 1.93
CA GLY A 94 4.65 -30.13 1.42
C GLY A 94 3.33 -29.64 2.04
N ILE A 95 3.29 -28.38 2.47
CA ILE A 95 2.17 -27.78 3.20
C ILE A 95 1.41 -26.83 2.28
N ALA A 96 0.13 -27.12 2.03
CA ALA A 96 -0.82 -26.13 1.50
C ALA A 96 -1.39 -25.30 2.65
N ALA A 97 -1.09 -24.01 2.66
CA ALA A 97 -1.53 -23.09 3.70
C ALA A 97 -1.86 -21.72 3.10
N THR A 98 -2.81 -21.05 3.74
CA THR A 98 -3.17 -19.66 3.46
C THR A 98 -2.43 -18.76 4.45
N THR A 99 -1.57 -17.89 3.95
CA THR A 99 -0.94 -16.84 4.77
C THR A 99 -1.97 -15.74 5.05
N LEU A 100 -2.28 -15.49 6.32
CA LEU A 100 -3.27 -14.49 6.73
C LEU A 100 -2.64 -13.11 6.83
N ARG A 101 -1.50 -12.95 7.51
CA ARG A 101 -0.83 -11.65 7.65
C ARG A 101 0.62 -11.76 8.10
N CYS A 102 1.36 -10.67 7.93
CA CYS A 102 2.60 -10.45 8.67
C CYS A 102 2.28 -10.07 10.13
N LEU A 103 2.93 -10.73 11.08
CA LEU A 103 2.79 -10.50 12.53
C LEU A 103 3.78 -9.45 13.02
N ALA A 104 5.01 -9.50 12.54
CA ALA A 104 6.10 -8.66 12.99
C ALA A 104 7.16 -8.46 11.91
N ILE A 105 7.82 -7.31 11.94
CA ILE A 105 8.99 -6.98 11.14
C ILE A 105 10.06 -6.44 12.09
N ASN A 106 11.26 -6.99 12.01
CA ASN A 106 12.41 -6.55 12.80
C ASN A 106 13.61 -6.31 11.88
N TYR A 107 14.35 -5.24 12.13
CA TYR A 107 15.61 -4.98 11.43
C TYR A 107 16.75 -4.96 12.43
N THR A 108 17.75 -5.80 12.19
CA THR A 108 18.98 -5.89 12.97
C THR A 108 20.07 -5.14 12.21
N PRO A 109 20.43 -3.90 12.61
CA PRO A 109 21.34 -3.06 11.83
C PRO A 109 22.75 -3.61 11.74
N ASP A 110 23.24 -4.27 12.80
CA ASP A 110 24.62 -4.74 12.88
C ASP A 110 24.87 -5.93 11.93
N ASP A 111 23.84 -6.73 11.67
CA ASP A 111 23.89 -7.89 10.77
C ASP A 111 23.28 -7.62 9.39
N GLU A 112 22.73 -6.40 9.19
CA GLU A 112 21.93 -6.02 8.03
C GLU A 112 20.83 -7.07 7.73
N VAL A 113 20.11 -7.52 8.75
CA VAL A 113 19.03 -8.52 8.58
C VAL A 113 17.67 -7.85 8.72
N LEU A 114 16.77 -8.09 7.76
CA LEU A 114 15.34 -7.80 7.90
C LEU A 114 14.59 -9.11 8.11
N SER A 115 14.14 -9.34 9.34
CA SER A 115 13.37 -10.52 9.73
C SER A 115 11.87 -10.22 9.75
N LYS A 116 11.05 -11.14 9.26
CA LYS A 116 9.59 -11.05 9.24
C LYS A 116 8.98 -12.33 9.78
N VAL A 117 7.90 -12.21 10.53
CA VAL A 117 7.13 -13.35 11.03
C VAL A 117 5.76 -13.32 10.38
N TYR A 118 5.36 -14.41 9.73
CA TYR A 118 4.08 -14.55 9.04
C TYR A 118 3.18 -15.56 9.74
N ALA A 119 1.90 -15.22 9.89
CA ALA A 119 0.88 -16.17 10.32
C ALA A 119 0.24 -16.83 9.09
N ALA A 120 0.29 -18.16 9.05
CA ALA A 120 -0.37 -18.98 8.03
C ALA A 120 -1.26 -20.03 8.69
N VAL A 121 -2.31 -20.47 8.00
CA VAL A 121 -3.25 -21.48 8.49
C VAL A 121 -3.37 -22.61 7.49
N LEU A 122 -3.39 -23.85 7.98
CA LEU A 122 -3.52 -25.04 7.15
C LEU A 122 -4.90 -25.13 6.48
N GLU A 123 -4.91 -25.56 5.22
CA GLU A 123 -6.12 -25.85 4.44
C GLU A 123 -6.67 -27.24 4.84
N GLU A 124 -7.48 -27.28 5.91
CA GLU A 124 -8.24 -28.41 6.52
C GLU A 124 -7.48 -29.73 6.85
N ARG A 125 -6.54 -30.19 6.03
CA ARG A 125 -5.78 -31.43 6.24
C ARG A 125 -4.44 -31.12 6.90
N VAL A 126 -4.18 -31.81 8.01
CA VAL A 126 -2.87 -31.80 8.67
C VAL A 126 -1.95 -32.72 7.88
N PRO A 127 -0.86 -32.20 7.27
CA PRO A 127 0.07 -33.03 6.52
C PRO A 127 0.89 -33.92 7.46
N MET A 128 1.47 -34.98 6.91
CA MET A 128 2.49 -35.74 7.63
C MET A 128 3.70 -34.83 7.82
N LEU A 129 4.06 -34.58 9.07
CA LEU A 129 5.13 -33.65 9.40
C LEU A 129 6.52 -34.24 9.07
N PRO A 130 7.53 -33.39 8.80
CA PRO A 130 8.93 -33.82 8.78
C PRO A 130 9.32 -34.55 10.08
N HIS A 131 10.25 -35.51 10.00
CA HIS A 131 10.78 -36.17 11.19
C HIS A 131 11.30 -35.13 12.19
N ALA A 132 10.78 -35.18 13.41
CA ALA A 132 11.06 -34.30 14.57
C ALA A 132 10.32 -32.94 14.66
N ALA A 133 9.45 -32.57 13.72
CA ALA A 133 8.58 -31.41 13.90
C ALA A 133 7.47 -31.66 14.94
N SER A 134 7.01 -30.61 15.62
CA SER A 134 6.00 -30.72 16.68
C SER A 134 4.92 -29.63 16.57
N TRP A 135 3.72 -29.97 17.01
CA TRP A 135 2.64 -29.01 17.24
C TRP A 135 2.68 -28.58 18.70
N VAL A 136 2.89 -27.28 18.94
CA VAL A 136 3.00 -26.73 20.29
C VAL A 136 1.82 -25.80 20.58
N SER A 137 1.22 -25.91 21.75
CA SER A 137 0.07 -25.11 22.18
C SER A 137 0.45 -23.69 22.60
N ALA A 138 -0.56 -22.81 22.71
CA ALA A 138 -0.38 -21.46 23.24
C ALA A 138 0.24 -21.45 24.64
N GLU A 139 -0.14 -22.38 25.51
CA GLU A 139 0.38 -22.51 26.87
C GLU A 139 1.83 -22.99 26.88
N GLU A 140 2.16 -23.97 26.04
CA GLU A 140 3.52 -24.50 25.90
C GLU A 140 4.48 -23.44 25.34
N VAL A 141 4.02 -22.62 24.37
CA VAL A 141 4.79 -21.49 23.81
C VAL A 141 5.18 -20.47 24.88
N LEU A 142 4.58 -20.42 26.07
CA LEU A 142 5.01 -19.51 27.14
C LEU A 142 6.35 -19.90 27.77
N THR A 143 6.73 -21.18 27.71
CA THR A 143 7.93 -21.71 28.37
C THR A 143 8.87 -22.46 27.44
N LEU A 144 8.42 -22.75 26.20
CA LEU A 144 9.23 -23.42 25.18
C LEU A 144 10.53 -22.63 24.90
N PRO A 145 11.72 -23.24 24.94
CA PRO A 145 12.95 -22.56 24.53
C PRO A 145 12.91 -22.29 23.02
N LEU A 146 12.78 -21.03 22.63
CA LEU A 146 12.77 -20.60 21.24
C LEU A 146 14.17 -20.16 20.80
N ALA A 147 14.58 -20.55 19.59
CA ALA A 147 15.85 -20.13 19.01
C ALA A 147 15.93 -18.61 18.81
N VAL A 148 14.79 -17.97 18.58
CA VAL A 148 14.62 -16.51 18.52
C VAL A 148 13.54 -16.14 19.53
N GLU A 149 13.97 -15.60 20.67
CA GLU A 149 13.10 -15.36 21.82
C GLU A 149 12.05 -14.27 21.53
N GLU A 150 12.37 -13.32 20.67
CA GLU A 150 11.51 -12.24 20.20
C GLU A 150 10.24 -12.76 19.50
N HIS A 151 10.27 -13.99 18.95
CA HIS A 151 9.09 -14.61 18.36
C HIS A 151 8.02 -14.93 19.39
N ARG A 152 8.36 -15.09 20.68
CA ARG A 152 7.39 -15.44 21.72
C ARG A 152 6.27 -14.42 21.80
N THR A 153 6.58 -13.12 21.80
CA THR A 153 5.57 -12.06 21.84
C THR A 153 4.64 -12.12 20.64
N ALA A 154 5.19 -12.27 19.43
CA ALA A 154 4.40 -12.38 18.20
C ALA A 154 3.46 -13.60 18.23
N LEU A 155 3.91 -14.74 18.75
CA LEU A 155 3.11 -15.95 18.87
C LEU A 155 2.02 -15.84 19.94
N VAL A 156 2.33 -15.28 21.10
CA VAL A 156 1.34 -15.04 22.17
C VAL A 156 0.26 -14.08 21.69
N ASP A 157 0.65 -12.97 21.06
CA ASP A 157 -0.27 -12.02 20.47
C ASP A 157 -1.11 -12.66 19.36
N TRP A 158 -0.49 -13.51 18.52
CA TRP A 158 -1.19 -14.27 17.50
C TRP A 158 -2.25 -15.21 18.11
N PHE A 159 -1.90 -16.02 19.12
CA PHE A 159 -2.88 -16.93 19.73
C PHE A 159 -4.03 -16.18 20.39
N ALA A 160 -3.74 -15.08 21.10
CA ALA A 160 -4.77 -14.24 21.70
C ALA A 160 -5.68 -13.63 20.61
N TRP A 161 -5.09 -13.06 19.57
CA TRP A 161 -5.79 -12.44 18.44
C TRP A 161 -6.64 -13.45 17.66
N TYR A 162 -6.08 -14.64 17.42
CA TYR A 162 -6.69 -15.69 16.60
C TYR A 162 -7.80 -16.42 17.35
N SER A 163 -7.62 -16.67 18.66
CA SER A 163 -8.68 -17.21 19.53
C SER A 163 -9.84 -16.24 19.72
N ALA A 164 -9.56 -14.93 19.76
CA ALA A 164 -10.57 -13.88 19.78
C ALA A 164 -11.33 -13.71 18.44
N SER A 165 -10.92 -14.41 17.37
CA SER A 165 -11.64 -14.46 16.08
C SER A 165 -12.92 -15.31 16.13
N ALA A 166 -13.47 -15.59 17.32
CA ALA A 166 -14.77 -16.22 17.47
C ALA A 166 -15.86 -15.33 16.87
N THR A 167 -16.97 -15.93 16.44
CA THR A 167 -18.05 -15.22 15.75
C THR A 167 -18.87 -14.38 16.73
N PRO A 168 -19.15 -13.09 16.45
CA PRO A 168 -18.69 -12.32 15.29
C PRO A 168 -17.25 -11.79 15.47
N ALA A 169 -16.50 -11.75 14.37
CA ALA A 169 -15.15 -11.17 14.37
C ALA A 169 -15.17 -9.70 14.82
N PRO A 170 -14.06 -9.17 15.38
CA PRO A 170 -13.95 -7.75 15.70
C PRO A 170 -14.29 -6.88 14.49
N ALA A 171 -15.01 -5.77 14.69
CA ALA A 171 -15.55 -4.95 13.61
C ALA A 171 -14.50 -4.40 12.61
N LEU A 172 -13.25 -4.23 13.06
CA LEU A 172 -12.13 -3.72 12.23
C LEU A 172 -11.31 -4.84 11.59
N ARG A 173 -11.64 -6.11 11.85
CA ARG A 173 -10.91 -7.25 11.29
C ARG A 173 -11.31 -7.44 9.83
N THR A 174 -10.33 -7.38 8.95
CA THR A 174 -10.59 -7.58 7.52
C THR A 174 -10.97 -9.03 7.23
N PRO A 175 -11.86 -9.28 6.25
CA PRO A 175 -12.32 -10.63 5.96
C PRO A 175 -11.20 -11.60 5.60
N TRP A 176 -10.15 -11.14 4.94
CA TRP A 176 -9.02 -11.99 4.51
C TRP A 176 -8.00 -12.31 5.60
N TYR A 177 -8.18 -11.78 6.82
CA TYR A 177 -7.44 -12.23 7.99
C TYR A 177 -8.18 -13.34 8.75
N MET A 178 -9.33 -13.81 8.25
CA MET A 178 -10.14 -14.86 8.87
C MET A 178 -9.92 -16.22 8.20
N PRO A 179 -9.89 -17.34 8.93
CA PRO A 179 -9.82 -18.67 8.32
C PRO A 179 -10.99 -18.96 7.39
N GLY A 180 -10.75 -19.69 6.30
CA GLY A 180 -11.77 -20.01 5.30
C GLY A 180 -12.05 -18.90 4.29
N TRP A 181 -11.45 -17.71 4.47
CA TRP A 181 -11.68 -16.59 3.57
C TRP A 181 -11.22 -16.88 2.14
N TYR A 182 -10.06 -17.52 2.01
CA TYR A 182 -9.38 -17.73 0.74
C TYR A 182 -10.18 -18.70 -0.12
N GLU A 183 -10.61 -19.81 0.47
CA GLU A 183 -11.47 -20.80 -0.14
C GLU A 183 -12.81 -20.19 -0.57
N ALA A 184 -13.44 -19.39 0.29
CA ALA A 184 -14.69 -18.71 -0.04
C ALA A 184 -14.53 -17.69 -1.18
N ALA A 185 -13.45 -16.91 -1.16
CA ALA A 185 -13.14 -15.91 -2.18
C ALA A 185 -12.80 -16.56 -3.54
N VAL A 186 -12.01 -17.62 -3.53
CA VAL A 186 -11.66 -18.41 -4.71
C VAL A 186 -12.87 -19.14 -5.26
N ALA A 187 -13.74 -19.71 -4.42
CA ALA A 187 -14.97 -20.37 -4.86
C ALA A 187 -15.90 -19.40 -5.58
N TRP A 188 -16.07 -18.18 -5.02
CA TRP A 188 -16.82 -17.10 -5.68
C TRP A 188 -16.19 -16.73 -7.03
N ALA A 189 -14.88 -16.51 -7.08
CA ALA A 189 -14.20 -16.14 -8.32
C ALA A 189 -14.28 -17.25 -9.39
N ASN A 190 -14.10 -18.52 -9.00
CA ASN A 190 -14.19 -19.65 -9.92
C ASN A 190 -15.62 -19.83 -10.48
N HIS A 191 -16.64 -19.67 -9.63
CA HIS A 191 -18.04 -19.68 -10.09
C HIS A 191 -18.31 -18.57 -11.12
N THR A 192 -17.85 -17.35 -10.82
CA THR A 192 -17.96 -16.20 -11.72
C THR A 192 -17.18 -16.41 -13.03
N LEU A 193 -15.95 -16.90 -12.98
CA LEU A 193 -15.19 -17.20 -14.20
C LEU A 193 -15.94 -18.21 -15.08
N HIS A 194 -16.52 -19.24 -14.47
CA HIS A 194 -17.29 -20.25 -15.19
C HIS A 194 -18.53 -19.65 -15.88
N THR A 195 -19.27 -18.72 -15.25
CA THR A 195 -20.41 -18.04 -15.89
C THR A 195 -19.97 -17.16 -17.06
N HIS A 196 -18.74 -16.64 -17.03
CA HIS A 196 -18.09 -15.91 -18.11
C HIS A 196 -17.32 -16.80 -19.11
N GLN A 197 -17.51 -18.13 -19.07
CA GLN A 197 -16.85 -19.09 -19.97
C GLN A 197 -15.31 -19.11 -19.87
N MET A 198 -14.77 -18.62 -18.76
CA MET A 198 -13.35 -18.71 -18.40
C MET A 198 -13.15 -19.89 -17.45
N ARG A 199 -12.20 -20.77 -17.75
CA ARG A 199 -11.89 -21.95 -16.93
C ARG A 199 -10.50 -21.82 -16.36
N LEU A 200 -10.35 -22.18 -15.08
CA LEU A 200 -9.04 -22.24 -14.45
C LEU A 200 -8.14 -23.27 -15.15
N THR A 201 -6.88 -22.90 -15.37
CA THR A 201 -5.84 -23.74 -15.98
C THR A 201 -4.78 -24.19 -14.98
N GLY A 202 -4.80 -23.63 -13.77
CA GLY A 202 -3.90 -23.96 -12.68
C GLY A 202 -4.51 -23.56 -11.34
N GLN A 203 -3.74 -23.79 -10.27
CA GLN A 203 -4.14 -23.37 -8.93
C GLN A 203 -4.16 -21.84 -8.82
N PRO A 204 -5.17 -21.25 -8.16
CA PRO A 204 -5.12 -19.84 -7.77
C PRO A 204 -3.91 -19.55 -6.87
N ILE A 205 -3.34 -18.36 -6.98
CA ILE A 205 -2.11 -17.96 -6.30
C ILE A 205 -2.42 -16.73 -5.45
N GLN A 206 -2.36 -16.88 -4.13
CA GLN A 206 -2.49 -15.75 -3.21
C GLN A 206 -1.22 -14.89 -3.30
N LEU A 207 -1.33 -13.69 -3.84
CA LEU A 207 -0.21 -12.78 -4.05
C LEU A 207 0.00 -11.85 -2.86
N ARG A 208 -1.10 -11.35 -2.29
CA ARG A 208 -1.04 -10.35 -1.21
C ARG A 208 -2.04 -10.57 -0.10
N SER A 209 -1.63 -10.19 1.12
CA SER A 209 -2.51 -10.07 2.28
C SER A 209 -2.00 -9.03 3.27
N TRP A 210 -2.76 -7.96 3.48
CA TRP A 210 -2.47 -6.89 4.45
C TRP A 210 -3.76 -6.13 4.82
N GLN A 211 -3.74 -5.19 5.78
CA GLN A 211 -4.94 -4.49 6.27
C GLN A 211 -5.76 -3.77 5.18
N ARG A 212 -5.14 -3.40 4.05
CA ARG A 212 -5.81 -2.63 2.99
C ARG A 212 -6.32 -3.46 1.82
N SER A 213 -5.84 -4.69 1.62
CA SER A 213 -6.40 -5.59 0.61
C SER A 213 -5.84 -7.01 0.69
N ALA A 214 -6.50 -7.91 -0.03
CA ALA A 214 -5.90 -9.17 -0.47
C ALA A 214 -6.00 -9.30 -2.00
N ILE A 215 -5.01 -9.96 -2.60
CA ILE A 215 -4.96 -10.17 -4.05
C ILE A 215 -4.69 -11.65 -4.35
N VAL A 216 -5.50 -12.23 -5.23
CA VAL A 216 -5.34 -13.59 -5.74
C VAL A 216 -5.28 -13.57 -7.26
N ARG A 217 -4.27 -14.21 -7.83
CA ARG A 217 -4.15 -14.45 -9.28
C ARG A 217 -4.77 -15.79 -9.64
N LEU A 218 -5.62 -15.83 -10.65
CA LEU A 218 -6.33 -17.00 -11.12
C LEU A 218 -5.92 -17.29 -12.57
N PRO A 219 -5.02 -18.26 -12.83
CA PRO A 219 -4.67 -18.66 -14.20
C PRO A 219 -5.90 -19.22 -14.92
N THR A 220 -6.25 -18.69 -16.10
CA THR A 220 -7.38 -19.18 -16.90
C THR A 220 -6.97 -19.55 -18.32
N ASN A 221 -7.89 -20.13 -19.09
CA ASN A 221 -7.70 -20.44 -20.51
C ASN A 221 -7.79 -19.21 -21.44
N GLN A 222 -8.01 -18.01 -20.91
CA GLN A 222 -8.15 -16.75 -21.65
C GLN A 222 -7.28 -15.63 -21.04
N GLY A 223 -6.08 -15.96 -20.56
CA GLY A 223 -5.24 -15.06 -19.74
C GLY A 223 -5.54 -15.18 -18.24
N ALA A 224 -4.71 -14.61 -17.36
CA ALA A 224 -5.03 -14.66 -15.94
C ALA A 224 -6.13 -13.65 -15.58
N ALA A 225 -6.85 -13.95 -14.50
CA ALA A 225 -7.72 -13.00 -13.82
C ALA A 225 -7.14 -12.67 -12.45
N TYR A 226 -7.43 -11.47 -11.95
CA TYR A 226 -7.03 -11.01 -10.63
C TYR A 226 -8.27 -10.73 -9.81
N LEU A 227 -8.34 -11.35 -8.62
CA LEU A 227 -9.30 -11.01 -7.59
C LEU A 227 -8.62 -10.05 -6.60
N LYS A 228 -9.14 -8.83 -6.48
CA LYS A 228 -8.81 -7.89 -5.40
C LYS A 228 -9.97 -7.82 -4.42
N VAL A 229 -9.68 -7.91 -3.13
CA VAL A 229 -10.65 -7.73 -2.04
C VAL A 229 -10.20 -6.56 -1.17
N VAL A 230 -11.12 -5.64 -0.85
CA VAL A 230 -10.81 -4.36 -0.22
C VAL A 230 -11.65 -4.17 1.06
N PRO A 231 -11.20 -3.34 2.03
CA PRO A 231 -11.92 -3.16 3.28
C PRO A 231 -13.18 -2.31 3.08
N PRO A 232 -14.13 -2.32 4.03
CA PRO A 232 -15.36 -1.50 3.96
C PRO A 232 -15.13 -0.04 3.61
N VAL A 233 -14.06 0.57 4.15
CA VAL A 233 -13.70 1.97 3.88
C VAL A 233 -13.35 2.26 2.42
N ALA A 234 -12.98 1.23 1.64
CA ALA A 234 -12.62 1.31 0.23
C ALA A 234 -13.61 0.54 -0.67
N HIS A 235 -14.81 0.18 -0.19
CA HIS A 235 -15.81 -0.52 -1.02
C HIS A 235 -16.24 0.28 -2.27
N TYR A 236 -15.94 1.57 -2.37
CA TYR A 236 -16.14 2.32 -3.62
C TYR A 236 -15.19 1.86 -4.74
N GLU A 237 -14.03 1.26 -4.45
CA GLU A 237 -13.01 0.93 -5.45
C GLU A 237 -13.51 -0.01 -6.56
N PRO A 238 -14.19 -1.15 -6.28
CA PRO A 238 -14.73 -2.02 -7.34
C PRO A 238 -15.68 -1.30 -8.30
N ALA A 239 -16.60 -0.50 -7.76
CA ALA A 239 -17.56 0.27 -8.55
C ALA A 239 -16.87 1.42 -9.31
N LEU A 240 -15.94 2.14 -8.67
CA LEU A 240 -15.14 3.19 -9.29
C LEU A 240 -14.33 2.64 -10.46
N THR A 241 -13.62 1.53 -10.27
CA THR A 241 -12.83 0.88 -11.33
C THR A 241 -13.73 0.52 -12.51
N THR A 242 -14.95 0.05 -12.26
CA THR A 242 -15.91 -0.30 -13.31
C THR A 242 -16.40 0.92 -14.10
N VAL A 243 -16.70 2.03 -13.41
CA VAL A 243 -17.07 3.29 -14.06
C VAL A 243 -15.90 3.82 -14.90
N LEU A 244 -14.69 3.87 -14.33
CA LEU A 244 -13.51 4.37 -15.05
C LEU A 244 -13.14 3.48 -16.24
N ALA A 245 -13.23 2.16 -16.10
CA ALA A 245 -13.03 1.22 -17.20
C ALA A 245 -14.05 1.41 -18.33
N SER A 246 -15.28 1.80 -18.02
CA SER A 246 -16.31 2.10 -19.03
C SER A 246 -16.03 3.42 -19.74
N LEU A 247 -15.61 4.45 -18.99
CA LEU A 247 -15.27 5.76 -19.55
C LEU A 247 -13.97 5.71 -20.38
N MET A 248 -13.00 4.89 -19.96
CA MET A 248 -11.65 4.86 -20.52
C MET A 248 -11.09 3.43 -20.61
N PRO A 249 -11.60 2.58 -21.53
CA PRO A 249 -11.33 1.14 -21.56
C PRO A 249 -9.86 0.72 -21.73
N ARG A 250 -9.00 1.62 -22.25
CA ARG A 250 -7.56 1.33 -22.42
C ARG A 250 -6.67 1.94 -21.33
N ARG A 251 -7.26 2.59 -20.33
CA ARG A 251 -6.54 3.32 -19.27
C ARG A 251 -6.73 2.71 -17.89
N VAL A 252 -7.64 1.76 -17.73
CA VAL A 252 -7.97 1.12 -16.45
C VAL A 252 -8.16 -0.38 -16.65
N ALA A 253 -7.81 -1.17 -15.62
CA ALA A 253 -8.03 -2.61 -15.59
C ALA A 253 -9.51 -2.96 -15.88
N GLN A 254 -9.73 -3.95 -16.74
CA GLN A 254 -11.08 -4.31 -17.21
C GLN A 254 -11.77 -5.27 -16.23
N PRO A 255 -12.91 -4.89 -15.61
CA PRO A 255 -13.66 -5.77 -14.72
C PRO A 255 -14.27 -6.95 -15.47
N ILE A 256 -14.23 -8.12 -14.85
CA ILE A 256 -15.04 -9.30 -15.20
C ILE A 256 -16.34 -9.26 -14.40
N ALA A 257 -16.23 -9.04 -13.08
CA ALA A 257 -17.36 -8.93 -12.18
C ALA A 257 -16.98 -8.21 -10.88
N LEU A 258 -17.99 -7.71 -10.17
CA LEU A 258 -17.83 -7.15 -8.83
C LEU A 258 -18.86 -7.75 -7.87
N ASP A 259 -18.48 -7.87 -6.60
CA ASP A 259 -19.37 -8.19 -5.48
C ASP A 259 -19.22 -7.06 -4.45
N GLN A 260 -20.10 -6.07 -4.60
CA GLN A 260 -20.08 -4.81 -3.85
C GLN A 260 -20.26 -5.04 -2.34
N GLN A 261 -21.03 -6.06 -1.96
CA GLN A 261 -21.31 -6.37 -0.56
C GLN A 261 -20.03 -6.79 0.18
N HIS A 262 -19.17 -7.55 -0.49
CA HIS A 262 -17.94 -8.09 0.09
C HIS A 262 -16.67 -7.36 -0.39
N GLY A 263 -16.81 -6.23 -1.09
CA GLY A 263 -15.68 -5.44 -1.57
C GLY A 263 -14.78 -6.21 -2.54
N ARG A 264 -15.35 -7.03 -3.43
CA ARG A 264 -14.56 -7.85 -4.37
C ARG A 264 -14.64 -7.30 -5.78
N LEU A 265 -13.48 -7.24 -6.44
CA LEU A 265 -13.34 -6.95 -7.86
C LEU A 265 -12.57 -8.09 -8.52
N LEU A 266 -13.20 -8.77 -9.48
CA LEU A 266 -12.55 -9.71 -10.37
C LEU A 266 -12.30 -8.99 -11.70
N MET A 267 -11.05 -8.94 -12.15
CA MET A 267 -10.64 -8.20 -13.35
C MET A 267 -9.67 -9.02 -14.20
N HIS A 268 -9.58 -8.70 -15.48
CA HIS A 268 -8.56 -9.24 -16.37
C HIS A 268 -7.17 -8.79 -15.91
N GLU A 269 -6.17 -9.66 -16.10
CA GLU A 269 -4.76 -9.27 -16.00
C GLU A 269 -4.48 -8.11 -16.95
N VAL A 270 -3.87 -7.05 -16.42
CA VAL A 270 -3.31 -5.98 -17.23
C VAL A 270 -1.89 -6.40 -17.57
N GLU A 271 -1.69 -6.86 -18.80
CA GLU A 271 -0.34 -7.09 -19.32
C GLU A 271 0.41 -5.75 -19.42
N GLY A 272 1.71 -5.74 -19.16
CA GLY A 272 2.53 -4.54 -19.28
C GLY A 272 3.70 -4.52 -18.32
N ILE A 273 4.58 -3.55 -18.52
CA ILE A 273 5.74 -3.32 -17.65
C ILE A 273 5.49 -2.07 -16.83
N SER A 274 5.78 -2.11 -15.54
CA SER A 274 5.65 -0.93 -14.68
C SER A 274 6.54 0.22 -15.13
N LEU A 275 5.99 1.44 -15.19
CA LEU A 275 6.75 2.66 -15.51
C LEU A 275 7.97 2.83 -14.60
N MET A 276 7.92 2.35 -13.34
CA MET A 276 9.04 2.42 -12.41
C MET A 276 10.32 1.71 -12.91
N ARG A 277 10.20 0.78 -13.87
CA ARG A 277 11.35 0.04 -14.42
C ARG A 277 12.10 0.82 -15.49
N TYR A 278 11.49 1.87 -16.02
CA TYR A 278 12.05 2.75 -17.04
C TYR A 278 12.79 3.89 -16.34
N ARG A 279 14.11 3.77 -16.26
CA ARG A 279 15.00 4.65 -15.47
C ARG A 279 16.17 5.23 -16.26
N ASP A 280 16.23 5.00 -17.56
CA ASP A 280 17.29 5.54 -18.40
C ASP A 280 16.95 6.95 -18.91
N ASP A 281 17.92 7.66 -19.47
CA ASP A 281 17.71 9.02 -20.00
C ASP A 281 16.62 9.08 -21.07
N ASP A 282 16.59 8.07 -21.94
CA ASP A 282 15.65 7.98 -23.06
C ASP A 282 14.20 7.68 -22.60
N ASP A 283 14.02 7.28 -21.33
CA ASP A 283 12.71 6.92 -20.78
C ASP A 283 11.87 8.11 -20.33
N LEU A 284 12.46 9.30 -20.19
CA LEU A 284 11.74 10.48 -19.70
C LEU A 284 10.49 10.80 -20.53
N ALA A 285 10.55 10.55 -21.85
CA ALA A 285 9.41 10.74 -22.72
C ALA A 285 8.20 9.88 -22.30
N LEU A 286 8.44 8.63 -21.86
CA LEU A 286 7.37 7.75 -21.35
C LEU A 286 6.77 8.29 -20.06
N TRP A 287 7.60 8.81 -19.15
CA TRP A 287 7.13 9.43 -17.92
C TRP A 287 6.27 10.68 -18.19
N GLN A 288 6.72 11.55 -19.11
CA GLN A 288 5.97 12.73 -19.51
C GLN A 288 4.62 12.36 -20.15
N GLN A 289 4.61 11.36 -21.04
CA GLN A 289 3.39 10.87 -21.67
C GLN A 289 2.42 10.24 -20.65
N ALA A 290 2.91 9.43 -19.71
CA ALA A 290 2.09 8.85 -18.65
C ALA A 290 1.37 9.94 -17.84
N LEU A 291 2.06 11.04 -17.53
CA LEU A 291 1.48 12.15 -16.78
C LEU A 291 0.47 12.98 -17.58
N ALA A 292 0.75 13.24 -18.85
CA ALA A 292 -0.21 13.91 -19.74
C ALA A 292 -1.49 13.07 -19.91
N GLU A 293 -1.35 11.76 -20.02
CA GLU A 293 -2.47 10.81 -20.12
C GLU A 293 -3.26 10.71 -18.81
N PHE A 294 -2.57 10.73 -17.66
CA PHE A 294 -3.24 10.78 -16.36
C PHE A 294 -4.02 12.08 -16.17
N ALA A 295 -3.45 13.23 -16.54
CA ALA A 295 -4.13 14.51 -16.53
C ALA A 295 -5.37 14.50 -17.44
N SER A 296 -5.26 13.92 -18.63
CA SER A 296 -6.38 13.77 -19.58
C SER A 296 -7.50 12.90 -19.00
N LEU A 297 -7.15 11.82 -18.28
CA LEU A 297 -8.10 11.00 -17.53
C LEU A 297 -8.82 11.81 -16.45
N GLN A 298 -8.10 12.59 -15.65
CA GLN A 298 -8.73 13.44 -14.63
C GLN A 298 -9.64 14.50 -15.26
N ILE A 299 -9.21 15.15 -16.35
CA ILE A 299 -10.02 16.15 -17.06
C ILE A 299 -11.31 15.51 -17.56
N ALA A 300 -11.25 14.33 -18.16
CA ALA A 300 -12.45 13.62 -18.61
C ALA A 300 -13.43 13.36 -17.44
N THR A 301 -12.93 13.05 -16.24
CA THR A 301 -13.78 12.79 -15.06
C THR A 301 -14.58 14.01 -14.59
N THR A 302 -14.17 15.23 -14.96
CA THR A 302 -14.87 16.47 -14.54
C THR A 302 -16.32 16.55 -15.04
N SER A 303 -16.63 15.87 -16.15
CA SER A 303 -18.00 15.79 -16.69
C SER A 303 -18.83 14.64 -16.11
N HIS A 304 -18.22 13.77 -15.30
CA HIS A 304 -18.84 12.54 -14.77
C HIS A 304 -18.88 12.50 -13.23
N LEU A 305 -18.75 13.65 -12.55
CA LEU A 305 -18.71 13.72 -11.08
C LEU A 305 -19.93 13.07 -10.41
N GLY A 306 -21.11 13.13 -11.03
CA GLY A 306 -22.32 12.49 -10.51
C GLY A 306 -22.21 10.95 -10.50
N GLU A 307 -21.73 10.38 -11.61
CA GLU A 307 -21.50 8.93 -11.74
C GLU A 307 -20.42 8.45 -10.76
N LEU A 308 -19.34 9.22 -10.60
CA LEU A 308 -18.27 8.90 -9.66
C LEU A 308 -18.75 8.97 -8.20
N ARG A 309 -19.58 9.95 -7.83
CA ARG A 309 -20.18 9.98 -6.48
C ARG A 309 -21.13 8.80 -6.23
N ALA A 310 -21.83 8.33 -7.27
CA ALA A 310 -22.76 7.20 -7.15
C ALA A 310 -22.06 5.88 -6.80
N THR A 311 -20.75 5.76 -7.01
CA THR A 311 -19.96 4.59 -6.58
C THR A 311 -19.67 4.58 -5.07
N GLY A 312 -19.97 5.68 -4.38
CA GLY A 312 -19.59 5.89 -2.98
C GLY A 312 -18.23 6.57 -2.81
N LEU A 313 -17.59 7.03 -3.90
CA LEU A 313 -16.32 7.74 -3.85
C LEU A 313 -16.44 9.01 -2.98
N PRO A 314 -15.60 9.18 -1.94
CA PRO A 314 -15.63 10.37 -1.10
C PRO A 314 -15.33 11.64 -1.91
N THR A 315 -16.10 12.71 -1.64
CA THR A 315 -15.74 14.07 -2.06
C THR A 315 -15.00 14.75 -0.92
N ARG A 316 -13.86 15.38 -1.22
CA ARG A 316 -13.03 16.13 -0.28
C ARG A 316 -12.82 17.53 -0.83
N SER A 317 -13.73 18.45 -0.51
CA SER A 317 -13.63 19.84 -0.93
C SER A 317 -12.46 20.55 -0.23
N LEU A 318 -11.95 21.64 -0.82
CA LEU A 318 -10.87 22.43 -0.21
C LEU A 318 -11.28 22.98 1.17
N ALA A 319 -12.54 23.37 1.35
CA ALA A 319 -13.04 23.89 2.63
C ALA A 319 -13.08 22.81 3.73
N GLU A 320 -13.54 21.59 3.40
CA GLU A 320 -13.52 20.45 4.34
C GLU A 320 -12.08 20.05 4.69
N LEU A 321 -11.19 20.06 3.70
CA LEU A 321 -9.78 19.75 3.90
C LEU A 321 -9.08 20.79 4.78
N GLU A 322 -9.33 22.08 4.58
CA GLU A 322 -8.80 23.14 5.45
C GLU A 322 -9.20 22.90 6.91
N HIS A 323 -10.48 22.60 7.17
CA HIS A 323 -10.97 22.31 8.51
C HIS A 323 -10.27 21.10 9.15
N HIS A 324 -10.19 19.98 8.43
CA HIS A 324 -9.55 18.77 8.95
C HIS A 324 -8.04 18.90 9.13
N VAL A 325 -7.36 19.63 8.25
CA VAL A 325 -5.92 19.90 8.38
C VAL A 325 -5.67 20.70 9.64
N LEU A 326 -6.43 21.77 9.89
CA LEU A 326 -6.29 22.55 11.13
C LEU A 326 -6.53 21.67 12.37
N ALA A 327 -7.56 20.83 12.36
CA ALA A 327 -7.83 19.89 13.46
C ALA A 327 -6.65 18.94 13.72
N LEU A 328 -6.10 18.33 12.66
CA LEU A 328 -4.94 17.43 12.74
C LEU A 328 -3.71 18.12 13.34
N LEU A 329 -3.42 19.37 12.92
CA LEU A 329 -2.26 20.11 13.40
C LEU A 329 -2.36 20.49 14.90
N HIS A 330 -3.57 20.41 15.48
CA HIS A 330 -3.82 20.57 16.91
C HIS A 330 -3.83 19.24 17.69
N ASP A 331 -3.88 18.09 17.01
CA ASP A 331 -3.86 16.76 17.64
C ASP A 331 -2.42 16.30 17.93
N LEU A 332 -1.98 16.39 19.19
CA LEU A 332 -0.63 15.99 19.58
C LEU A 332 -0.39 14.47 19.48
N PRO A 333 -1.29 13.59 19.95
CA PRO A 333 -1.20 12.15 19.73
C PRO A 333 -0.94 11.73 18.28
N ALA A 334 -1.57 12.39 17.30
CA ALA A 334 -1.39 12.13 15.86
C ALA A 334 0.06 12.17 15.38
N THR A 335 0.92 12.91 16.09
CA THR A 335 2.32 13.12 15.73
C THR A 335 3.26 12.04 16.24
N LEU A 336 2.73 11.04 16.96
CA LEU A 336 3.46 9.92 17.56
C LEU A 336 4.75 10.33 18.30
N PRO A 337 4.70 11.29 19.25
CA PRO A 337 5.89 11.92 19.84
C PRO A 337 6.82 10.94 20.58
N ASN A 338 6.31 9.76 20.97
CA ASN A 338 7.05 8.71 21.68
C ASN A 338 7.58 7.61 20.75
N ARG A 339 7.34 7.72 19.44
CA ARG A 339 7.87 6.80 18.44
C ARG A 339 9.10 7.42 17.78
N PRO A 340 10.16 6.66 17.47
CA PRO A 340 11.35 7.20 16.80
C PRO A 340 11.06 7.88 15.46
N ALA A 341 10.08 7.36 14.72
CA ALA A 341 9.64 7.90 13.43
C ALA A 341 8.65 9.07 13.57
N GLY A 342 8.15 9.34 14.77
CA GLY A 342 7.22 10.45 15.04
C GLY A 342 7.89 11.81 14.94
N LEU A 343 7.12 12.87 15.14
CA LEU A 343 7.65 14.24 15.09
C LEU A 343 8.35 14.56 16.40
N SER A 344 9.45 15.29 16.30
CA SER A 344 10.14 15.96 17.40
C SER A 344 9.33 17.16 17.92
N ARG A 345 9.68 17.66 19.10
CA ARG A 345 9.10 18.89 19.64
C ARG A 345 9.26 20.07 18.68
N HIS A 346 10.44 20.19 18.07
CA HIS A 346 10.74 21.27 17.14
C HIS A 346 9.87 21.20 15.87
N GLU A 347 9.68 20.01 15.29
CA GLU A 347 8.80 19.80 14.14
C GLU A 347 7.34 20.14 14.47
N ARG A 348 6.85 19.78 15.66
CA ARG A 348 5.50 20.15 16.11
C ARG A 348 5.31 21.66 16.24
N GLU A 349 6.30 22.37 16.78
CA GLU A 349 6.27 23.83 16.88
C GLU A 349 6.30 24.50 15.51
N ARG A 350 7.05 23.93 14.55
CA ARG A 350 7.03 24.38 13.15
C ARG A 350 5.67 24.17 12.49
N LEU A 351 5.05 23.02 12.68
CA LEU A 351 3.70 22.74 12.15
C LEU A 351 2.66 23.73 12.66
N ARG A 352 2.71 24.07 13.95
CA ARG A 352 1.80 25.09 14.52
C ARG A 352 1.98 26.47 13.87
N ARG A 353 3.22 26.85 13.55
CA ARG A 353 3.49 28.10 12.80
C ARG A 353 2.99 28.01 11.37
N LEU A 354 3.17 26.86 10.72
CA LEU A 354 2.66 26.61 9.38
C LEU A 354 1.14 26.74 9.32
N ALA A 355 0.41 26.21 10.32
CA ALA A 355 -1.05 26.30 10.41
C ALA A 355 -1.57 27.74 10.26
N GLY A 356 -0.92 28.71 10.90
CA GLY A 356 -1.28 30.13 10.81
C GLY A 356 -1.07 30.78 9.44
N GLN A 357 -0.44 30.07 8.49
CA GLN A 357 -0.17 30.54 7.13
C GLN A 357 -1.02 29.85 6.07
N LEU A 358 -1.77 28.79 6.44
CA LEU A 358 -2.47 27.95 5.47
C LEU A 358 -3.71 28.59 4.87
N SER A 359 -4.48 29.39 5.62
CA SER A 359 -5.76 29.94 5.13
C SER A 359 -5.60 30.75 3.84
N ARG A 360 -4.54 31.57 3.72
CA ARG A 360 -4.25 32.30 2.47
C ARG A 360 -3.95 31.38 1.28
N ARG A 361 -3.40 30.19 1.52
CA ARG A 361 -3.12 29.20 0.46
C ARG A 361 -4.41 28.53 0.01
N TRP A 362 -5.27 28.16 0.95
CA TRP A 362 -6.59 27.60 0.63
C TRP A 362 -7.44 28.60 -0.15
N GLU A 363 -7.48 29.87 0.27
CA GLU A 363 -8.16 30.95 -0.44
C GLU A 363 -7.62 31.13 -1.87
N ALA A 364 -6.29 31.12 -2.05
CA ALA A 364 -5.68 31.24 -3.37
C ALA A 364 -6.08 30.10 -4.30
N LEU A 365 -6.04 28.85 -3.82
CA LEU A 365 -6.45 27.68 -4.62
C LEU A 365 -7.94 27.69 -4.97
N GLN A 366 -8.79 28.12 -4.04
CA GLN A 366 -10.22 28.28 -4.32
C GLN A 366 -10.45 29.34 -5.41
N SER A 367 -9.67 30.42 -5.42
CA SER A 367 -9.79 31.50 -6.42
C SER A 367 -9.30 31.12 -7.82
N ASP A 368 -8.45 30.10 -7.95
CA ASP A 368 -7.93 29.64 -9.24
C ASP A 368 -9.00 28.95 -10.10
N GLY A 369 -10.15 28.57 -9.52
CA GLY A 369 -11.28 28.02 -10.29
C GLY A 369 -11.02 26.66 -10.94
N ILE A 370 -9.99 25.94 -10.48
CA ILE A 370 -9.70 24.58 -10.95
C ILE A 370 -10.84 23.65 -10.49
N PRO A 371 -11.50 22.95 -11.41
CA PRO A 371 -12.64 22.11 -11.07
C PRO A 371 -12.22 20.92 -10.21
N LEU A 372 -13.18 20.42 -9.43
CA LEU A 372 -13.07 19.13 -8.78
C LEU A 372 -12.89 18.03 -9.85
N ALA A 373 -11.97 17.10 -9.60
CA ALA A 373 -11.73 15.96 -10.48
C ALA A 373 -11.37 14.73 -9.65
N LEU A 374 -11.18 13.60 -10.32
CA LEU A 374 -10.63 12.41 -9.70
C LEU A 374 -9.21 12.70 -9.16
N GLU A 375 -9.02 12.49 -7.87
CA GLU A 375 -7.75 12.50 -7.16
C GLU A 375 -7.43 11.04 -6.80
N HIS A 376 -6.22 10.58 -7.12
CA HIS A 376 -5.90 9.14 -7.05
C HIS A 376 -5.62 8.65 -5.63
N GLY A 377 -4.98 9.48 -4.79
CA GLY A 377 -4.67 9.18 -3.39
C GLY A 377 -3.32 8.49 -3.16
N ASP A 378 -2.81 7.74 -4.13
CA ASP A 378 -1.56 6.97 -4.02
C ASP A 378 -0.84 6.90 -5.39
N PHE A 379 -0.76 8.01 -6.11
CA PHE A 379 -0.23 8.01 -7.47
C PHE A 379 1.30 8.17 -7.50
N TRP A 380 1.95 7.14 -8.00
CA TRP A 380 3.40 7.07 -8.26
C TRP A 380 3.66 6.12 -9.43
N ALA A 381 4.92 6.02 -9.89
CA ALA A 381 5.26 5.35 -11.14
C ALA A 381 4.85 3.87 -11.21
N GLY A 382 4.74 3.17 -10.08
CA GLY A 382 4.30 1.78 -10.07
C GLY A 382 2.82 1.54 -10.13
N GLN A 383 2.01 2.59 -10.01
CA GLN A 383 0.58 2.53 -10.35
C GLN A 383 0.36 2.70 -11.86
N VAL A 384 1.42 2.76 -12.66
CA VAL A 384 1.35 2.87 -14.12
C VAL A 384 1.97 1.64 -14.76
N LEU A 385 1.16 0.91 -15.53
CA LEU A 385 1.65 -0.13 -16.45
C LEU A 385 1.68 0.43 -17.87
N ILE A 386 2.78 0.15 -18.57
CA ILE A 386 2.92 0.40 -20.01
C ILE A 386 2.55 -0.89 -20.73
N ASN A 387 1.41 -0.87 -21.42
CA ASN A 387 0.93 -1.94 -22.28
C ASN A 387 0.96 -1.45 -23.72
N GLN A 388 1.92 -1.94 -24.51
CA GLN A 388 2.17 -1.44 -25.87
C GLN A 388 2.36 0.09 -25.83
N ASP A 389 1.49 0.85 -26.50
CA ASP A 389 1.49 2.32 -26.54
C ASP A 389 0.47 2.95 -25.59
N ALA A 390 -0.08 2.18 -24.64
CA ALA A 390 -1.07 2.64 -23.67
C ALA A 390 -0.54 2.58 -22.23
N PHE A 391 -0.89 3.61 -21.46
CA PHE A 391 -0.70 3.64 -20.01
C PHE A 391 -2.00 3.20 -19.32
N VAL A 392 -1.88 2.20 -18.45
CA VAL A 392 -2.96 1.72 -17.60
C VAL A 392 -2.67 2.11 -16.16
N PHE A 393 -3.62 2.82 -15.54
CA PHE A 393 -3.54 3.32 -14.17
C PHE A 393 -4.24 2.34 -13.23
N LEU A 394 -3.55 1.97 -12.16
CA LEU A 394 -3.94 0.94 -11.20
C LEU A 394 -4.31 1.53 -9.84
N ASP A 395 -5.00 0.72 -9.05
CA ASP A 395 -5.24 0.93 -7.61
C ASP A 395 -5.98 2.24 -7.25
N TRP A 396 -7.31 2.17 -7.22
CA TRP A 396 -8.16 3.31 -6.91
C TRP A 396 -8.61 3.33 -5.44
N ALA A 397 -7.94 2.58 -4.56
CA ALA A 397 -8.35 2.41 -3.17
C ALA A 397 -8.31 3.71 -2.37
N ASP A 398 -7.38 4.62 -2.66
CA ASP A 398 -7.17 5.86 -1.88
C ASP A 398 -7.87 7.08 -2.52
N SER A 399 -8.57 6.85 -3.64
CA SER A 399 -9.11 7.91 -4.49
C SER A 399 -10.19 8.76 -3.81
N SER A 400 -10.34 9.98 -4.32
CA SER A 400 -11.43 10.87 -3.96
C SER A 400 -11.79 11.82 -5.11
N LEU A 401 -12.91 12.53 -4.98
CA LEU A 401 -13.12 13.74 -5.76
C LEU A 401 -12.52 14.91 -4.97
N SER A 402 -11.43 15.48 -5.46
CA SER A 402 -10.72 16.59 -4.80
C SER A 402 -10.01 17.48 -5.81
N HIS A 403 -9.08 18.31 -5.36
CA HIS A 403 -8.24 19.11 -6.24
C HIS A 403 -7.28 18.20 -7.03
N PRO A 404 -7.30 18.21 -8.38
CA PRO A 404 -6.60 17.20 -9.20
C PRO A 404 -5.11 17.12 -8.90
N PHE A 405 -4.49 18.27 -8.64
CA PHE A 405 -3.04 18.41 -8.50
C PHE A 405 -2.47 17.76 -7.22
N PHE A 406 -3.32 17.32 -6.29
CA PHE A 406 -2.86 16.54 -5.13
C PHE A 406 -2.27 15.18 -5.54
N SER A 407 -2.74 14.59 -6.64
CA SER A 407 -2.29 13.27 -7.09
C SER A 407 -0.78 13.22 -7.38
N LEU A 408 -0.17 14.33 -7.81
CA LEU A 408 1.21 14.31 -8.32
C LEU A 408 2.30 14.39 -7.23
N LEU A 409 1.92 14.58 -5.97
CA LEU A 409 2.87 14.79 -4.86
C LEU A 409 3.93 13.68 -4.80
N LEU A 410 3.49 12.44 -4.70
CA LEU A 410 4.38 11.28 -4.52
C LEU A 410 5.14 10.97 -5.80
N PHE A 411 4.43 10.99 -6.93
CA PHE A 411 5.01 10.78 -8.25
C PHE A 411 6.24 11.67 -8.49
N LEU A 412 6.14 12.97 -8.19
CA LEU A 412 7.27 13.90 -8.35
C LEU A 412 8.41 13.61 -7.37
N VAL A 413 8.09 13.35 -6.10
CA VAL A 413 9.12 13.04 -5.08
C VAL A 413 9.95 11.82 -5.48
N GLU A 414 9.31 10.79 -6.01
CA GLU A 414 10.01 9.57 -6.44
C GLU A 414 10.72 9.71 -7.78
N SER A 415 10.18 10.53 -8.70
CA SER A 415 10.81 10.73 -10.01
C SER A 415 12.25 11.26 -9.90
N GLU A 416 12.53 12.11 -8.90
CA GLU A 416 13.88 12.63 -8.61
C GLU A 416 14.85 11.52 -8.15
N ASP A 417 14.33 10.36 -7.73
CA ASP A 417 15.13 9.23 -7.28
C ASP A 417 15.33 8.17 -8.34
N PHE A 418 14.30 7.98 -9.18
CA PHE A 418 14.35 7.05 -10.29
C PHE A 418 15.12 7.63 -11.48
N LEU A 419 15.10 8.96 -11.65
CA LEU A 419 15.75 9.67 -12.74
C LEU A 419 16.70 10.79 -12.22
N PRO A 420 17.65 10.48 -11.31
CA PRO A 420 18.44 11.50 -10.60
C PRO A 420 19.45 12.23 -11.50
N HIS A 421 19.74 11.67 -12.67
CA HIS A 421 20.67 12.17 -13.67
C HIS A 421 20.01 13.14 -14.66
N ILE A 422 18.68 13.21 -14.69
CA ILE A 422 17.92 14.08 -15.59
C ILE A 422 17.79 15.48 -14.98
N PRO A 423 18.32 16.54 -15.62
CA PRO A 423 18.18 17.91 -15.14
C PRO A 423 16.71 18.36 -15.12
N ASN A 424 16.30 19.01 -14.01
CA ASN A 424 14.97 19.57 -13.82
C ASN A 424 13.83 18.56 -14.09
N VAL A 425 14.05 17.27 -13.75
CA VAL A 425 13.08 16.20 -14.02
C VAL A 425 11.71 16.51 -13.42
N ARG A 426 11.69 17.05 -12.19
CA ARG A 426 10.46 17.44 -11.50
C ARG A 426 9.65 18.46 -12.30
N GLU A 427 10.29 19.54 -12.76
CA GLU A 427 9.63 20.59 -13.54
C GLU A 427 9.15 20.06 -14.88
N ARG A 428 9.96 19.26 -15.58
CA ARG A 428 9.59 18.69 -16.88
C ARG A 428 8.39 17.75 -16.79
N LEU A 429 8.29 16.99 -15.70
CA LEU A 429 7.17 16.09 -15.42
C LEU A 429 5.92 16.87 -14.98
N ARG A 430 6.07 17.88 -14.11
CA ARG A 430 5.00 18.81 -13.77
C ARG A 430 4.42 19.46 -15.02
N ASP A 431 5.27 19.98 -15.89
CA ASP A 431 4.82 20.73 -17.07
C ASP A 431 4.07 19.82 -18.05
N ALA A 432 4.53 18.58 -18.24
CA ALA A 432 3.80 17.57 -19.02
C ALA A 432 2.42 17.22 -18.42
N TYR A 433 2.33 17.13 -17.10
CA TYR A 433 1.06 16.93 -16.41
C TYR A 433 0.12 18.14 -16.54
N LEU A 434 0.64 19.37 -16.48
CA LEU A 434 -0.16 20.59 -16.51
C LEU A 434 -0.57 21.02 -17.91
N GLU A 435 0.13 20.59 -18.96
CA GLU A 435 -0.17 20.97 -20.34
C GLU A 435 -1.65 20.69 -20.71
N PRO A 436 -2.22 19.49 -20.50
CA PRO A 436 -3.63 19.23 -20.81
C PRO A 436 -4.61 20.17 -20.07
N TRP A 437 -4.30 20.52 -18.82
CA TRP A 437 -5.12 21.40 -17.98
C TRP A 437 -5.20 22.84 -18.49
N SER A 438 -4.22 23.30 -19.28
CA SER A 438 -4.18 24.66 -19.83
C SER A 438 -5.39 24.99 -20.71
N SER A 439 -5.98 23.96 -21.34
CA SER A 439 -7.19 24.08 -22.16
C SER A 439 -8.49 24.19 -21.34
N VAL A 440 -8.48 23.69 -20.10
CA VAL A 440 -9.67 23.60 -19.23
C VAL A 440 -9.83 24.86 -18.37
N VAL A 441 -8.73 25.45 -17.91
CA VAL A 441 -8.72 26.63 -17.05
C VAL A 441 -7.87 27.76 -17.66
N PRO A 442 -8.33 28.36 -18.76
CA PRO A 442 -7.57 29.38 -19.47
C PRO A 442 -7.34 30.62 -18.60
N GLY A 443 -6.12 31.15 -18.63
CA GLY A 443 -5.74 32.38 -17.89
C GLY A 443 -5.27 32.15 -16.45
N VAL A 444 -5.36 30.93 -15.94
CA VAL A 444 -4.79 30.56 -14.64
C VAL A 444 -3.30 30.27 -14.79
N ASN A 445 -2.48 30.81 -13.89
CA ASN A 445 -1.08 30.40 -13.79
C ASN A 445 -1.00 29.01 -13.14
N LEU A 446 -1.11 27.97 -13.97
CA LEU A 446 -1.16 26.57 -13.53
C LEU A 446 0.07 26.14 -12.73
N VAL A 447 1.25 26.61 -13.11
CA VAL A 447 2.48 26.30 -12.36
C VAL A 447 2.39 26.88 -10.95
N ARG A 448 1.99 28.15 -10.82
CA ARG A 448 1.81 28.78 -9.49
C ARG A 448 0.77 28.02 -8.66
N ALA A 449 -0.37 27.69 -9.25
CA ALA A 449 -1.44 26.94 -8.57
C ALA A 449 -0.94 25.56 -8.10
N PHE A 450 -0.25 24.83 -8.98
CA PHE A 450 0.33 23.52 -8.69
C PHE A 450 1.37 23.55 -7.58
N GLU A 451 2.29 24.51 -7.59
CA GLU A 451 3.31 24.59 -6.53
C GLU A 451 2.66 24.90 -5.17
N GLN A 452 1.63 25.75 -5.15
CA GLN A 452 0.84 26.02 -3.94
C GLN A 452 0.10 24.78 -3.41
N THR A 453 -0.25 23.82 -4.27
CA THR A 453 -0.97 22.60 -3.85
C THR A 453 -0.06 21.57 -3.18
N GLN A 454 1.25 21.52 -3.47
CA GLN A 454 2.08 20.37 -3.05
C GLN A 454 2.18 20.22 -1.53
N LEU A 455 2.38 21.33 -0.82
CA LEU A 455 2.36 21.32 0.64
C LEU A 455 0.99 20.87 1.19
N LEU A 456 -0.10 21.35 0.57
CA LEU A 456 -1.46 21.03 0.99
C LEU A 456 -1.82 19.57 0.67
N ALA A 457 -1.29 19.00 -0.41
CA ALA A 457 -1.42 17.58 -0.75
C ALA A 457 -0.83 16.70 0.36
N ALA A 458 0.37 17.05 0.86
CA ALA A 458 0.99 16.32 1.95
C ALA A 458 0.14 16.40 3.23
N LEU A 459 -0.40 17.57 3.55
CA LEU A 459 -1.29 17.72 4.72
C LEU A 459 -2.62 16.95 4.54
N GLN A 460 -3.21 16.97 3.35
CA GLN A 460 -4.42 16.21 3.03
C GLN A 460 -4.19 14.70 3.19
N GLN A 461 -3.03 14.19 2.74
CA GLN A 461 -2.66 12.79 2.94
C GLN A 461 -2.51 12.43 4.41
N ALA A 462 -1.85 13.29 5.21
CA ALA A 462 -1.76 13.08 6.65
C ALA A 462 -3.15 13.01 7.31
N VAL A 463 -4.08 13.87 6.88
CA VAL A 463 -5.49 13.85 7.31
C VAL A 463 -6.18 12.56 6.89
N TYR A 464 -6.05 12.13 5.64
CA TYR A 464 -6.66 10.88 5.15
C TYR A 464 -6.22 9.68 5.99
N TYR A 465 -4.91 9.54 6.23
CA TYR A 465 -4.40 8.44 7.05
C TYR A 465 -4.87 8.54 8.50
N HIS A 466 -4.90 9.73 9.09
CA HIS A 466 -5.34 9.93 10.47
C HIS A 466 -6.83 9.63 10.65
N THR A 467 -7.68 10.17 9.78
CA THR A 467 -9.12 10.26 10.02
C THR A 467 -9.91 9.13 9.36
N VAL A 468 -9.36 8.52 8.31
CA VAL A 468 -10.04 7.48 7.52
C VAL A 468 -9.33 6.15 7.65
N VAL A 469 -8.03 6.10 7.36
CA VAL A 469 -7.30 4.83 7.31
C VAL A 469 -7.10 4.26 8.71
N LEU A 470 -6.34 4.91 9.59
CA LEU A 470 -5.99 4.37 10.91
C LEU A 470 -7.18 4.00 11.82
N PRO A 471 -8.30 4.74 11.81
CA PRO A 471 -9.50 4.35 12.55
C PRO A 471 -10.17 3.09 11.99
N SER A 472 -9.96 2.79 10.70
CA SER A 472 -10.46 1.58 10.04
C SER A 472 -9.55 0.36 10.20
N LEU A 473 -8.35 0.53 10.77
CA LEU A 473 -7.38 -0.57 10.91
C LEU A 473 -7.39 -1.19 12.31
N GLU A 474 -7.38 -2.52 12.35
CA GLU A 474 -7.08 -3.28 13.57
C GLU A 474 -5.56 -3.33 13.83
N VAL A 475 -4.77 -3.63 12.79
CA VAL A 475 -3.31 -3.76 12.83
C VAL A 475 -2.69 -2.43 12.39
N LYS A 476 -2.68 -1.46 13.31
CA LYS A 476 -2.26 -0.09 13.01
C LYS A 476 -0.80 0.06 12.62
N TRP A 477 0.09 -0.81 13.09
CA TRP A 477 1.53 -0.68 12.83
C TRP A 477 1.88 -0.66 11.33
N GLU A 478 1.05 -1.31 10.50
CA GLU A 478 1.24 -1.37 9.05
C GLU A 478 1.25 0.04 8.41
N LEU A 479 0.52 1.01 9.00
CA LEU A 479 0.32 2.35 8.43
C LEU A 479 0.38 3.50 9.46
N GLU A 480 0.66 3.24 10.74
CA GLU A 480 0.68 4.27 11.79
C GLU A 480 1.75 5.36 11.56
N LEU A 481 2.75 5.06 10.74
CA LEU A 481 3.82 5.99 10.39
C LEU A 481 3.48 6.92 9.22
N MET A 482 2.34 6.72 8.55
CA MET A 482 1.96 7.54 7.40
C MET A 482 1.62 8.99 7.79
N PRO A 483 0.82 9.28 8.83
CA PRO A 483 0.60 10.66 9.25
C PRO A 483 1.90 11.43 9.57
N PRO A 484 2.83 10.95 10.42
CA PRO A 484 4.05 11.67 10.68
C PRO A 484 4.96 11.80 9.45
N PHE A 485 4.95 10.82 8.54
CA PHE A 485 5.68 10.90 7.28
C PHE A 485 5.21 12.10 6.44
N TYR A 486 3.90 12.19 6.19
CA TYR A 486 3.33 13.26 5.38
C TYR A 486 3.41 14.63 6.06
N LEU A 487 3.28 14.70 7.38
CA LEU A 487 3.50 15.93 8.15
C LEU A 487 4.94 16.44 8.03
N LYS A 488 5.93 15.54 8.07
CA LYS A 488 7.35 15.89 7.83
C LYS A 488 7.60 16.32 6.40
N MET A 489 6.91 15.71 5.43
CA MET A 489 6.97 16.13 4.03
C MET A 489 6.43 17.56 3.86
N ALA A 490 5.28 17.88 4.45
CA ALA A 490 4.72 19.23 4.43
C ALA A 490 5.68 20.27 5.03
N LEU A 491 6.36 19.95 6.14
CA LEU A 491 7.36 20.82 6.74
C LEU A 491 8.53 21.11 5.81
N ARG A 492 9.01 20.13 5.04
CA ARG A 492 10.11 20.31 4.08
C ARG A 492 9.68 21.15 2.88
N LEU A 493 8.48 20.88 2.35
CA LEU A 493 7.91 21.67 1.26
C LEU A 493 7.74 23.14 1.65
N SER A 494 7.44 23.42 2.93
CA SER A 494 7.35 24.80 3.44
C SER A 494 8.69 25.53 3.52
N GLU A 495 9.82 24.81 3.58
CA GLU A 495 11.17 25.40 3.66
C GLU A 495 11.73 25.78 2.30
N ASN A 496 11.35 25.05 1.24
CA ASN A 496 11.84 25.30 -0.12
C ASN A 496 11.18 26.51 -0.81
N GLU A 497 10.20 27.13 -0.16
CA GLU A 497 9.48 28.31 -0.67
C GLU A 497 10.02 29.65 -0.15
N GLY A 498 10.99 29.62 0.79
CA GLY A 498 11.66 30.80 1.34
C GLY A 498 13.11 30.87 0.91
#